data_AF-T2IHC7-F1
#
_entry.id   AF-T2IHC7-F1
#
_cell.length_a   1.000
_cell.length_b   1.000
_cell.length_c   1.000
_cell.angle_alpha   90.00
_cell.angle_beta   90.00
_cell.angle_gamma   90.00
#
_symmetry.space_group_name_H-M   'P 1'
#
loop_
_entity.id
_entity.type
_entity.pdbx_description
1 polymer ?
#
loop_
_entity_poly.entity_id
_entity_poly.type
_entity_poly.pdbx_seq_one_letter_code
_entity_poly.pdbx_strand_id
1 'polypeptide(L)'
;MIAGMVSIVAILSPPGFAQEQEEESILIESTITGDVDPSQAVTVEDLKIPVDQLELLVKPLSLEELQTEAAAWFLLLKDKAVEISTTEIAIKRENQIIKEGEEADEAVNKAREELAKAESALNETTSGTPEYEKAVEDVEAAKQALREAEQDIKEAVETEKELKQDEELEKTLQEAELEQQITSAQKIFLEAEKEIAKLTQGSAAYNEGWKKLMS
;
A
#
# COMPACT_ATOMS: atom_id res chain seq x y z
N MET A 1 -53.50 8.99 -24.58
CA MET A 1 -53.05 8.57 -25.93
C MET A 1 -53.24 9.75 -26.88
N ILE A 2 -52.38 9.87 -27.90
CA ILE A 2 -52.08 11.03 -28.77
C ILE A 2 -50.98 11.90 -28.13
N ALA A 3 -49.71 11.61 -28.40
CA ALA A 3 -48.89 11.94 -29.58
C ALA A 3 -48.29 13.35 -29.48
N GLY A 4 -46.96 13.41 -29.43
CA GLY A 4 -46.20 14.65 -29.31
C GLY A 4 -44.74 14.48 -29.75
N MET A 5 -44.53 14.73 -31.04
CA MET A 5 -43.36 15.34 -31.69
C MET A 5 -41.94 14.76 -31.49
N VAL A 6 -41.48 14.21 -32.62
CA VAL A 6 -40.11 14.16 -33.13
C VAL A 6 -39.34 15.46 -32.85
N SER A 7 -38.12 15.34 -32.33
CA SER A 7 -37.06 16.32 -32.62
C SER A 7 -35.70 15.62 -32.59
N ILE A 8 -35.14 15.46 -33.79
CA ILE A 8 -33.79 14.99 -34.06
C ILE A 8 -32.84 16.14 -33.71
N VAL A 9 -31.91 15.93 -32.78
CA VAL A 9 -30.74 16.80 -32.63
C VAL A 9 -29.51 15.97 -32.98
N ALA A 10 -29.03 16.19 -34.19
CA ALA A 10 -27.72 15.77 -34.63
C ALA A 10 -26.68 16.59 -33.88
N ILE A 11 -25.84 15.93 -33.07
CA ILE A 11 -24.61 16.54 -32.57
C ILE A 11 -23.47 16.03 -33.44
N LEU A 12 -23.04 16.95 -34.31
CA LEU A 12 -21.77 17.07 -35.02
C LEU A 12 -20.65 16.14 -34.51
N SER A 13 -20.18 15.24 -35.37
CA SER A 13 -18.87 14.60 -35.25
C SER A 13 -17.77 15.61 -35.59
N PRO A 14 -16.73 15.79 -34.76
CA PRO A 14 -15.47 16.34 -35.24
C PRO A 14 -14.72 15.30 -36.10
N PRO A 15 -14.04 15.72 -37.19
CA PRO A 15 -13.27 14.81 -38.02
C PRO A 15 -11.90 14.55 -37.39
N GLY A 16 -11.49 13.28 -37.39
CA GLY A 16 -10.08 12.88 -37.36
C GLY A 16 -9.24 13.40 -36.20
N PHE A 17 -9.33 12.73 -35.06
CA PHE A 17 -8.14 12.35 -34.32
C PHE A 17 -8.19 10.85 -34.12
N ALA A 18 -7.12 10.20 -34.57
CA ALA A 18 -6.91 8.78 -34.46
C ALA A 18 -7.09 8.36 -32.99
N GLN A 19 -7.91 7.33 -32.82
CA GLN A 19 -8.02 6.55 -31.61
C GLN A 19 -6.70 5.79 -31.43
N GLU A 20 -5.70 6.43 -30.86
CA GLU A 20 -4.46 5.83 -30.37
C GLU A 20 -4.25 6.33 -28.94
N GLN A 21 -5.05 5.82 -27.99
CA GLN A 21 -4.79 5.88 -26.56
C GLN A 21 -5.94 5.18 -25.83
N GLU A 22 -5.96 3.85 -25.83
CA GLU A 22 -6.71 3.05 -24.83
C GLU A 22 -6.44 1.53 -24.91
N GLU A 23 -5.35 1.08 -25.53
CA GLU A 23 -5.03 -0.37 -25.63
C GLU A 23 -3.75 -0.82 -24.90
N GLU A 24 -3.02 0.06 -24.19
CA GLU A 24 -1.78 -0.35 -23.50
C GLU A 24 -1.93 -0.66 -21.99
N SER A 25 -3.11 -0.51 -21.40
CA SER A 25 -3.32 -0.74 -19.96
C SER A 25 -3.98 -2.08 -19.61
N ILE A 26 -4.35 -2.87 -20.60
CA ILE A 26 -4.84 -4.24 -20.45
C ILE A 26 -3.83 -5.15 -21.14
N LEU A 27 -3.37 -6.21 -20.45
CA LEU A 27 -2.52 -7.33 -20.92
C LEU A 27 -1.17 -7.56 -20.22
N ILE A 28 -0.88 -6.95 -19.07
CA ILE A 28 0.24 -7.47 -18.25
C ILE A 28 -0.21 -8.68 -17.41
N GLU A 29 -1.46 -8.74 -16.94
CA GLU A 29 -1.98 -9.91 -16.19
C GLU A 29 -2.28 -11.15 -17.07
N SER A 30 -2.40 -10.99 -18.40
CA SER A 30 -2.91 -12.03 -19.31
C SER A 30 -1.87 -12.59 -20.28
N THR A 31 -0.57 -12.39 -20.05
CA THR A 31 0.49 -12.83 -20.96
C THR A 31 1.23 -14.09 -20.51
N ILE A 32 0.94 -14.62 -19.32
CA ILE A 32 1.44 -15.93 -18.88
C ILE A 32 0.43 -16.99 -19.31
N THR A 33 0.69 -17.64 -20.44
CA THR A 33 -0.13 -18.74 -21.00
C THR A 33 0.79 -19.95 -21.20
N GLY A 34 0.96 -20.79 -20.18
CA GLY A 34 1.86 -21.96 -20.16
C GLY A 34 1.98 -22.62 -18.78
N ASP A 35 2.33 -23.92 -18.73
CA ASP A 35 2.60 -24.72 -17.52
C ASP A 35 3.90 -24.28 -16.89
N VAL A 36 3.82 -23.05 -16.39
CA VAL A 36 4.91 -22.35 -15.78
C VAL A 36 4.90 -22.69 -14.31
N ASP A 37 5.76 -23.63 -13.95
CA ASP A 37 6.19 -23.81 -12.58
C ASP A 37 7.34 -22.81 -12.30
N PRO A 38 7.08 -21.66 -11.63
CA PRO A 38 8.09 -20.63 -11.42
C PRO A 38 9.25 -21.12 -10.55
N SER A 39 9.10 -22.27 -9.87
CA SER A 39 10.19 -22.89 -9.10
C SER A 39 11.27 -23.53 -9.98
N GLN A 40 11.00 -23.75 -11.26
CA GLN A 40 11.99 -24.25 -12.23
C GLN A 40 12.84 -23.13 -12.86
N ALA A 41 12.54 -21.86 -12.57
CA ALA A 41 13.30 -20.73 -13.08
C ALA A 41 14.71 -20.70 -12.47
N VAL A 42 15.72 -20.52 -13.31
CA VAL A 42 17.13 -20.54 -12.90
C VAL A 42 17.69 -19.12 -12.78
N THR A 43 17.20 -18.18 -13.59
CA THR A 43 17.82 -16.85 -13.65
C THR A 43 17.50 -15.96 -12.45
N VAL A 44 16.42 -16.27 -11.72
CA VAL A 44 16.06 -15.59 -10.45
C VAL A 44 16.97 -15.96 -9.28
N GLU A 45 17.79 -17.01 -9.40
CA GLU A 45 18.74 -17.41 -8.36
C GLU A 45 19.91 -16.41 -8.20
N ASP A 46 20.26 -15.70 -9.28
CA ASP A 46 21.28 -14.64 -9.27
C ASP A 46 20.75 -13.33 -9.85
N LEU A 47 20.33 -12.44 -8.94
CA LEU A 47 19.79 -11.11 -9.30
C LEU A 47 20.84 -10.13 -9.85
N LYS A 48 22.13 -10.52 -9.88
CA LYS A 48 23.23 -9.67 -10.34
C LYS A 48 23.61 -9.93 -11.79
N ILE A 49 22.96 -10.89 -12.48
CA ILE A 49 23.21 -11.14 -13.90
C ILE A 49 22.88 -9.85 -14.67
N PRO A 50 23.87 -9.25 -15.38
CA PRO A 50 23.63 -8.10 -16.22
C PRO A 50 22.60 -8.38 -17.32
N VAL A 51 21.83 -7.37 -17.73
CA VAL A 51 20.76 -7.52 -18.72
C VAL A 51 21.27 -8.08 -20.06
N ASP A 52 22.47 -7.69 -20.50
CA ASP A 52 23.10 -8.20 -21.72
C ASP A 52 23.47 -9.69 -21.62
N GLN A 53 23.80 -10.18 -20.42
CA GLN A 53 24.03 -11.60 -20.16
C GLN A 53 22.71 -12.36 -20.05
N LEU A 54 21.69 -11.80 -19.39
CA LEU A 54 20.33 -12.37 -19.37
C LEU A 54 19.79 -12.56 -20.79
N GLU A 55 19.99 -11.59 -21.70
CA GLU A 55 19.57 -11.72 -23.10
C GLU A 55 20.21 -12.94 -23.80
N LEU A 56 21.45 -13.27 -23.47
CA LEU A 56 22.14 -14.46 -24.00
C LEU A 56 21.63 -15.76 -23.36
N LEU A 57 21.28 -15.74 -22.07
CA LEU A 57 20.77 -16.90 -21.33
C LEU A 57 19.34 -17.27 -21.74
N VAL A 58 18.50 -16.29 -22.09
CA VAL A 58 17.10 -16.53 -22.46
C VAL A 58 16.91 -16.90 -23.94
N LYS A 59 17.85 -16.53 -24.82
CA LYS A 59 17.82 -16.85 -26.26
C LYS A 59 17.64 -18.33 -26.62
N PRO A 60 18.33 -19.29 -25.95
CA PRO A 60 18.16 -20.71 -26.25
C PRO A 60 16.88 -21.32 -25.65
N LEU A 61 16.18 -20.61 -24.75
CA LEU A 61 15.00 -21.13 -24.08
C LEU A 61 13.83 -21.29 -25.04
N SER A 62 13.05 -22.35 -24.83
CA SER A 62 11.73 -22.50 -25.45
C SER A 62 10.76 -21.45 -24.90
N LEU A 63 9.60 -21.31 -25.57
CA LEU A 63 8.56 -20.39 -25.11
C LEU A 63 8.09 -20.72 -23.68
N GLU A 64 7.95 -22.00 -23.35
CA GLU A 64 7.48 -22.49 -22.05
C GLU A 64 8.52 -22.19 -20.94
N GLU A 65 9.81 -22.42 -21.23
CA GLU A 65 10.91 -22.06 -20.33
C GLU A 65 11.03 -20.53 -20.15
N LEU A 66 10.82 -19.75 -21.21
CA LEU A 66 10.84 -18.29 -21.14
C LEU A 66 9.68 -17.74 -20.31
N GLN A 67 8.49 -18.32 -20.46
CA GLN A 67 7.33 -17.96 -19.64
C GLN A 67 7.57 -18.32 -18.16
N THR A 68 8.27 -19.42 -17.90
CA THR A 68 8.64 -19.86 -16.53
C THR A 68 9.57 -18.85 -15.86
N GLU A 69 10.63 -18.44 -16.57
CA GLU A 69 11.55 -17.40 -16.10
C GLU A 69 10.80 -16.08 -15.87
N ALA A 70 9.95 -15.66 -16.82
CA ALA A 70 9.18 -14.43 -16.70
C ALA A 70 8.21 -14.44 -15.50
N ALA A 71 7.52 -15.57 -15.27
CA ALA A 71 6.63 -15.73 -14.12
C ALA A 71 7.40 -15.63 -12.79
N ALA A 72 8.58 -16.25 -12.70
CA ALA A 72 9.43 -16.18 -11.51
C ALA A 72 9.95 -14.77 -11.25
N TRP A 73 10.42 -14.06 -12.28
CA TRP A 73 10.83 -12.65 -12.15
C TRP A 73 9.69 -11.74 -11.75
N PHE A 74 8.48 -11.97 -12.28
CA PHE A 74 7.30 -11.19 -11.92
C PHE A 74 6.89 -11.42 -10.47
N LEU A 75 6.87 -12.67 -10.00
CA LEU A 75 6.57 -13.00 -8.60
C LEU A 75 7.60 -12.36 -7.66
N LEU A 76 8.90 -12.51 -7.97
CA LEU A 76 9.95 -11.87 -7.19
C LEU A 76 9.81 -10.34 -7.16
N LEU A 77 9.50 -9.72 -8.30
CA LEU A 77 9.27 -8.28 -8.39
C LEU A 77 8.07 -7.86 -7.55
N LYS A 78 6.96 -8.61 -7.61
CA LYS A 78 5.76 -8.37 -6.81
C LYS A 78 6.09 -8.46 -5.32
N ASP A 79 6.76 -9.51 -4.89
CA ASP A 79 7.17 -9.70 -3.49
C ASP A 79 8.07 -8.56 -3.02
N LYS A 80 9.05 -8.15 -3.83
CA LYS A 80 9.92 -7.01 -3.51
C LYS A 80 9.19 -5.67 -3.51
N ALA A 81 8.23 -5.47 -4.41
CA ALA A 81 7.40 -4.27 -4.42
C ALA A 81 6.52 -4.19 -3.17
N VAL A 82 5.96 -5.32 -2.72
CA VAL A 82 5.20 -5.41 -1.46
C VAL A 82 6.13 -5.15 -0.27
N GLU A 83 7.30 -5.79 -0.21
CA GLU A 83 8.29 -5.57 0.86
C GLU A 83 8.74 -4.10 0.96
N ILE A 84 9.05 -3.47 -0.17
CA ILE A 84 9.47 -2.06 -0.20
C ILE A 84 8.32 -1.14 0.20
N SER A 85 7.13 -1.32 -0.38
CA SER A 85 5.99 -0.45 -0.09
C SER A 85 5.54 -0.54 1.37
N THR A 86 5.49 -1.75 1.93
CA THR A 86 5.17 -1.96 3.36
C THR A 86 6.22 -1.30 4.27
N THR A 87 7.51 -1.44 3.93
CA THR A 87 8.60 -0.77 4.66
C THR A 87 8.51 0.76 4.56
N GLU A 88 8.24 1.31 3.37
CA GLU A 88 8.07 2.74 3.18
C GLU A 88 6.87 3.30 3.94
N ILE A 89 5.77 2.57 3.98
CA ILE A 89 4.58 2.93 4.77
C ILE A 89 4.93 2.96 6.26
N ALA A 90 5.60 1.93 6.78
CA ALA A 90 6.02 1.88 8.18
C ALA A 90 6.95 3.05 8.55
N ILE A 91 7.95 3.36 7.69
CA ILE A 91 8.83 4.51 7.89
C ILE A 91 8.04 5.82 7.91
N LYS A 92 7.05 5.99 7.02
CA LYS A 92 6.23 7.20 6.99
C LYS A 92 5.39 7.36 8.26
N ARG A 93 4.82 6.27 8.78
CA ARG A 93 4.06 6.27 10.04
C ARG A 93 4.96 6.61 11.23
N GLU A 94 6.14 5.98 11.32
CA GLU A 94 7.12 6.28 12.38
C GLU A 94 7.58 7.75 12.34
N ASN A 95 7.87 8.27 11.15
CA ASN A 95 8.25 9.69 10.99
C ASN A 95 7.12 10.64 11.41
N GLN A 96 5.86 10.26 11.21
CA GLN A 96 4.72 11.04 11.68
C GLN A 96 4.68 11.07 13.21
N ILE A 97 4.84 9.91 13.86
CA ILE A 97 4.88 9.80 15.33
C ILE A 97 6.02 10.65 15.91
N ILE A 98 7.23 10.54 15.34
CA ILE A 98 8.39 11.34 15.76
C ILE A 98 8.07 12.83 15.67
N LYS A 99 7.49 13.27 14.55
CA LYS A 99 7.16 14.67 14.33
C LYS A 99 6.12 15.17 15.35
N GLU A 100 5.04 14.44 15.55
CA GLU A 100 3.99 14.80 16.52
C GLU A 100 4.55 14.83 17.95
N GLY A 101 5.42 13.87 18.29
CA GLY A 101 6.13 13.85 19.57
C GLY A 101 7.06 15.05 19.77
N GLU A 102 7.87 15.40 18.76
CA GLU A 102 8.76 16.57 18.81
C GLU A 102 7.98 17.89 18.96
N GLU A 103 6.88 18.06 18.22
CA GLU A 103 6.01 19.24 18.30
C GLU A 103 5.36 19.37 19.69
N ALA A 104 4.88 18.26 20.26
CA ALA A 104 4.28 18.24 21.59
C ALA A 104 5.31 18.52 22.71
N ASP A 105 6.52 17.96 22.59
CA ASP A 105 7.60 18.18 23.56
C ASP A 105 8.11 19.64 23.51
N GLU A 106 8.20 20.23 22.32
CA GLU A 106 8.53 21.65 22.15
C GLU A 106 7.45 22.55 22.76
N ALA A 107 6.17 22.23 22.56
CA ALA A 107 5.04 22.96 23.14
C ALA A 107 5.07 22.95 24.68
N VAL A 108 5.32 21.79 25.30
CA VAL A 108 5.44 21.69 26.76
C VAL A 108 6.63 22.46 27.28
N ASN A 109 7.78 22.39 26.62
CA ASN A 109 8.96 23.14 27.04
C ASN A 109 8.72 24.66 26.98
N LYS A 110 8.09 25.17 25.91
CA LYS A 110 7.70 26.58 25.82
C LYS A 110 6.71 26.98 26.90
N ALA A 111 5.67 26.18 27.14
CA ALA A 111 4.68 26.47 28.18
C ALA A 111 5.28 26.48 29.58
N ARG A 112 6.25 25.60 29.87
CA ARG A 112 7.01 25.61 31.13
C ARG A 112 7.86 26.86 31.30
N GLU A 113 8.53 27.31 30.25
CA GLU A 113 9.30 28.57 30.28
C GLU A 113 8.39 29.78 30.50
N GLU A 114 7.23 29.83 29.85
CA GLU A 114 6.24 30.90 30.02
C GLU A 114 5.67 30.93 31.43
N LEU A 115 5.35 29.75 31.98
CA LEU A 115 4.91 29.63 33.37
C LEU A 115 5.99 30.12 34.34
N ALA A 116 7.25 29.72 34.15
CA ALA A 116 8.35 30.18 34.99
C ALA A 116 8.54 31.71 34.92
N LYS A 117 8.39 32.30 33.73
CA LYS A 117 8.44 33.77 33.55
C LYS A 117 7.27 34.45 34.26
N ALA A 118 6.05 33.92 34.14
CA ALA A 118 4.86 34.45 34.79
C ALA A 118 4.96 34.38 36.32
N GLU A 119 5.45 33.25 36.86
CA GLU A 119 5.68 33.08 38.31
C GLU A 119 6.76 34.04 38.83
N SER A 120 7.83 34.25 38.07
CA SER A 120 8.85 35.24 38.41
C SER A 120 8.28 36.66 38.45
N ALA A 121 7.49 37.04 37.43
CA ALA A 121 6.84 38.35 37.38
C ALA A 121 5.88 38.54 38.56
N LEU A 122 5.09 37.53 38.92
CA LEU A 122 4.21 37.57 40.09
C LEU A 122 4.99 37.83 41.38
N ASN A 123 6.14 37.17 41.56
CA ASN A 123 6.99 37.35 42.74
C ASN A 123 7.61 38.76 42.86
N GLU A 124 7.71 39.49 41.75
CA GLU A 124 8.19 40.89 41.74
C GLU A 124 7.08 41.91 42.05
N THR A 125 5.81 41.48 42.07
CA THR A 125 4.66 42.35 42.37
C THR A 125 4.32 42.39 43.86
N THR A 126 3.61 43.44 44.28
CA THR A 126 3.12 43.58 45.67
C THR A 126 1.64 43.22 45.74
N SER A 127 1.28 42.34 46.68
CA SER A 127 -0.12 41.92 46.87
C SER A 127 -1.07 43.12 47.05
N GLY A 128 -2.20 43.08 46.37
CA GLY A 128 -3.24 44.12 46.44
C GLY A 128 -3.05 45.29 45.48
N THR A 129 -2.08 45.24 44.56
CA THR A 129 -1.99 46.19 43.44
C THR A 129 -2.64 45.60 42.18
N PRO A 130 -3.08 46.45 41.23
CA PRO A 130 -3.59 45.99 39.93
C PRO A 130 -2.59 45.14 39.15
N GLU A 131 -1.29 45.42 39.29
CA GLU A 131 -0.21 44.65 38.66
C GLU A 131 -0.12 43.23 39.21
N TYR A 132 -0.38 43.03 40.52
CA TYR A 132 -0.44 41.71 41.14
C TYR A 132 -1.63 40.91 40.62
N GLU A 133 -2.82 41.51 40.52
CA GLU A 133 -4.01 40.83 39.99
C GLU A 133 -3.78 40.37 38.54
N LYS A 134 -3.19 41.23 37.70
CA LYS A 134 -2.82 40.86 36.33
C LYS A 134 -1.76 39.75 36.29
N ALA A 135 -0.74 39.79 37.14
CA ALA A 135 0.27 38.74 37.19
C ALA A 135 -0.31 37.39 37.64
N VAL A 136 -1.33 37.38 38.50
CA VAL A 136 -2.07 36.16 38.86
C VAL A 136 -2.84 35.62 37.65
N GLU A 137 -3.51 36.48 36.88
CA GLU A 137 -4.19 36.07 35.64
C GLU A 137 -3.21 35.47 34.62
N ASP A 138 -2.04 36.10 34.43
CA ASP A 138 -1.00 35.64 33.52
C ASP A 138 -0.44 34.25 33.95
N VAL A 139 -0.26 34.02 35.26
CA VAL A 139 0.14 32.70 35.80
C VAL A 139 -0.94 31.64 35.55
N GLU A 140 -2.21 31.96 35.78
CA GLU A 140 -3.30 31.00 35.53
C GLU A 140 -3.45 30.69 34.04
N ALA A 141 -3.27 31.69 33.17
CA ALA A 141 -3.22 31.48 31.73
C ALA A 141 -2.05 30.58 31.31
N ALA A 142 -0.86 30.80 31.86
CA ALA A 142 0.32 29.96 31.58
C ALA A 142 0.14 28.51 32.09
N LYS A 143 -0.51 28.31 33.25
CA LYS A 143 -0.86 26.97 33.75
C LYS A 143 -1.90 26.28 32.87
N GLN A 144 -2.83 27.03 32.29
CA GLN A 144 -3.81 26.50 31.35
C GLN A 144 -3.11 26.06 30.05
N ALA A 145 -2.24 26.91 29.51
CA ALA A 145 -1.44 26.57 28.32
C ALA A 145 -0.54 25.34 28.54
N LEU A 146 0.07 25.20 29.73
CA LEU A 146 0.84 24.01 30.08
C LEU A 146 -0.03 22.74 30.11
N ARG A 147 -1.25 22.83 30.67
CA ARG A 147 -2.18 21.70 30.70
C ARG A 147 -2.65 21.29 29.30
N GLU A 148 -2.85 22.24 28.41
CA GLU A 148 -3.19 21.98 27.00
C GLU A 148 -2.01 21.29 26.29
N ALA A 149 -0.79 21.80 26.45
CA ALA A 149 0.40 21.16 25.86
C ALA A 149 0.67 19.74 26.42
N GLU A 150 0.40 19.50 27.71
CA GLU A 150 0.48 18.15 28.31
C GLU A 150 -0.61 17.22 27.77
N GLN A 151 -1.77 17.75 27.38
CA GLN A 151 -2.81 16.98 26.71
C GLN A 151 -2.38 16.59 25.29
N ASP A 152 -1.73 17.48 24.55
CA ASP A 152 -1.21 17.19 23.21
C ASP A 152 -0.20 16.02 23.23
N ILE A 153 0.65 15.93 24.25
CA ILE A 153 1.53 14.76 24.46
C ILE A 153 0.71 13.48 24.65
N LYS A 154 -0.38 13.54 25.42
CA LYS A 154 -1.24 12.36 25.66
C LYS A 154 -1.93 11.90 24.38
N GLU A 155 -2.35 12.85 23.54
CA GLU A 155 -2.95 12.56 22.23
C GLU A 155 -1.90 11.94 21.30
N ALA A 156 -0.69 12.47 21.21
CA ALA A 156 0.41 11.89 20.44
C ALA A 156 0.74 10.44 20.86
N VAL A 157 0.72 10.14 22.17
CA VAL A 157 0.91 8.77 22.69
C VAL A 157 -0.24 7.82 22.33
N GLU A 158 -1.48 8.30 22.30
CA GLU A 158 -2.60 7.45 21.87
C GLU A 158 -2.56 7.20 20.36
N THR A 159 -2.20 8.21 19.55
CA THR A 159 -1.97 8.04 18.11
C THR A 159 -0.87 7.00 17.83
N GLU A 160 0.26 7.04 18.54
CA GLU A 160 1.31 6.02 18.44
C GLU A 160 0.77 4.62 18.73
N LYS A 161 -0.11 4.49 19.73
CA LYS A 161 -0.70 3.21 20.12
C LYS A 161 -1.70 2.68 19.09
N GLU A 162 -2.54 3.54 18.52
CA GLU A 162 -3.48 3.19 17.45
C GLU A 162 -2.72 2.75 16.19
N LEU A 163 -1.68 3.48 15.80
CA LEU A 163 -0.85 3.13 14.63
C LEU A 163 -0.16 1.77 14.78
N LYS A 164 0.36 1.44 15.98
CA LYS A 164 0.95 0.12 16.25
C LYS A 164 -0.06 -1.01 16.14
N GLN A 165 -1.31 -0.78 16.55
CA GLN A 165 -2.38 -1.78 16.42
C GLN A 165 -2.78 -1.97 14.95
N ASP A 166 -2.88 -0.88 14.19
CA ASP A 166 -3.19 -0.92 12.75
C ASP A 166 -2.10 -1.68 11.96
N GLU A 167 -0.83 -1.49 12.28
CA GLU A 167 0.28 -2.26 11.66
C GLU A 167 0.17 -3.77 11.92
N GLU A 168 -0.21 -4.17 13.14
CA GLU A 168 -0.40 -5.58 13.48
C GLU A 168 -1.59 -6.18 12.70
N LEU A 169 -2.70 -5.46 12.62
CA LEU A 169 -3.87 -5.87 11.84
C LEU A 169 -3.57 -5.97 10.35
N GLU A 170 -2.88 -4.98 9.78
CA GLU A 170 -2.51 -4.94 8.35
C GLU A 170 -1.65 -6.15 7.97
N LYS A 171 -0.68 -6.51 8.81
CA LYS A 171 0.15 -7.71 8.61
C LYS A 171 -0.70 -8.99 8.59
N THR A 172 -1.63 -9.14 9.54
CA THR A 172 -2.51 -10.32 9.59
C THR A 172 -3.47 -10.39 8.39
N LEU A 173 -3.92 -9.25 7.88
CA LEU A 173 -4.76 -9.19 6.68
C LEU A 173 -3.99 -9.55 5.41
N GLN A 174 -2.75 -9.09 5.27
CA GLN A 174 -1.89 -9.47 4.13
C GLN A 174 -1.60 -10.98 4.13
N GLU A 175 -1.28 -11.56 5.29
CA GLU A 175 -1.07 -13.01 5.41
C GLU A 175 -2.33 -13.80 5.04
N ALA A 176 -3.50 -13.36 5.52
CA ALA A 176 -4.78 -13.98 5.20
C ALA A 176 -5.18 -13.82 3.72
N GLU A 177 -4.92 -12.66 3.12
CA GLU A 177 -5.21 -12.41 1.70
C GLU A 177 -4.31 -13.26 0.79
N LEU A 178 -3.03 -13.38 1.14
CA LEU A 178 -2.09 -14.26 0.44
C LEU A 178 -2.54 -15.73 0.55
N GLU A 179 -2.91 -16.20 1.75
CA GLU A 179 -3.41 -17.56 1.98
C GLU A 179 -4.73 -17.81 1.25
N GLN A 180 -5.63 -16.83 1.19
CA GLN A 180 -6.87 -16.90 0.42
C GLN A 180 -6.60 -16.98 -1.07
N GLN A 181 -5.67 -16.17 -1.61
CA GLN A 181 -5.31 -16.21 -3.03
C GLN A 181 -4.71 -17.58 -3.40
N ILE A 182 -3.82 -18.12 -2.55
CA ILE A 182 -3.24 -19.46 -2.72
C ILE A 182 -4.32 -20.55 -2.68
N THR A 183 -5.21 -20.51 -1.68
CA THR A 183 -6.30 -21.49 -1.51
C THR A 183 -7.28 -21.44 -2.69
N SER A 184 -7.56 -20.25 -3.20
CA SER A 184 -8.45 -20.05 -4.34
C SER A 184 -7.81 -20.61 -5.62
N ALA A 185 -6.52 -20.33 -5.86
CA ALA A 185 -5.77 -20.89 -6.96
C ALA A 185 -5.72 -22.42 -6.89
N GLN A 186 -5.44 -23.00 -5.73
CA GLN A 186 -5.43 -24.46 -5.52
C GLN A 186 -6.80 -25.09 -5.78
N LYS A 187 -7.89 -24.48 -5.32
CA LYS A 187 -9.25 -25.00 -5.52
C LYS A 187 -9.66 -24.99 -6.99
N ILE A 188 -9.33 -23.91 -7.70
CA ILE A 188 -9.59 -23.80 -9.14
C ILE A 188 -8.81 -24.88 -9.89
N PHE A 189 -7.55 -25.11 -9.52
CA PHE A 189 -6.70 -26.16 -10.09
C PHE A 189 -7.29 -27.57 -9.85
N LEU A 190 -7.68 -27.88 -8.62
CA LEU A 190 -8.26 -29.18 -8.25
C LEU A 190 -9.58 -29.50 -8.95
N GLU A 191 -10.43 -28.48 -9.15
CA GLU A 191 -11.69 -28.64 -9.88
C GLU A 191 -11.44 -28.91 -11.37
N ALA A 192 -10.49 -28.20 -11.95
CA ALA A 192 -10.14 -28.37 -13.35
C ALA A 192 -9.38 -29.70 -13.61
N GLU A 193 -8.53 -30.19 -12.68
CA GLU A 193 -7.99 -31.56 -12.73
C GLU A 193 -9.09 -32.62 -12.76
N LYS A 194 -10.12 -32.46 -11.92
CA LYS A 194 -11.28 -33.36 -11.88
C LYS A 194 -12.05 -33.38 -13.19
N GLU A 195 -12.25 -32.23 -13.81
CA GLU A 195 -12.94 -32.15 -15.10
C GLU A 195 -12.14 -32.83 -16.21
N ILE A 196 -10.82 -32.71 -16.19
CA ILE A 196 -9.97 -33.36 -17.19
C ILE A 196 -9.85 -34.86 -16.93
N ALA A 197 -9.82 -35.31 -15.68
CA ALA A 197 -9.80 -36.73 -15.33
C ALA A 197 -11.07 -37.48 -15.76
N LYS A 198 -12.18 -36.77 -16.00
CA LYS A 198 -13.41 -37.36 -16.58
C LYS A 198 -13.31 -37.58 -18.09
N LEU A 199 -12.33 -36.97 -18.76
CA LEU A 199 -12.07 -37.16 -20.19
C LEU A 199 -11.33 -38.49 -20.42
N THR A 200 -11.56 -39.11 -21.57
CA THR A 200 -10.91 -40.38 -21.90
C THR A 200 -9.40 -40.20 -21.95
N GLN A 201 -8.69 -40.91 -21.08
CA GLN A 201 -7.24 -40.82 -20.94
C GLN A 201 -6.53 -41.03 -22.29
N GLY A 202 -5.65 -40.09 -22.66
CA GLY A 202 -4.92 -40.09 -23.93
C GLY A 202 -5.71 -39.58 -25.15
N SER A 203 -6.97 -39.17 -24.98
CA SER A 203 -7.72 -38.49 -26.04
C SER A 203 -7.16 -37.09 -26.32
N ALA A 204 -7.40 -36.58 -27.53
CA ALA A 204 -7.01 -35.21 -27.90
C ALA A 204 -7.57 -34.18 -26.90
N ALA A 205 -8.82 -34.34 -26.46
CA ALA A 205 -9.44 -33.46 -25.46
C ALA A 205 -8.85 -33.63 -24.05
N TYR A 206 -8.46 -34.84 -23.64
CA TYR A 206 -7.77 -35.08 -22.36
C TYR A 206 -6.37 -34.46 -22.36
N ASN A 207 -5.62 -34.66 -23.45
CA ASN A 207 -4.28 -34.10 -23.60
C ASN A 207 -4.33 -32.57 -23.75
N GLU A 208 -5.32 -32.04 -24.47
CA GLU A 208 -5.53 -30.59 -24.60
C GLU A 208 -6.09 -29.98 -23.31
N GLY A 209 -6.91 -30.72 -22.56
CA GLY A 209 -7.41 -30.33 -21.24
C GLY A 209 -6.29 -30.24 -20.22
N TRP A 210 -5.48 -31.31 -20.07
CA TRP A 210 -4.28 -31.27 -19.22
C TRP A 210 -3.33 -30.19 -19.70
N LYS A 211 -3.11 -30.05 -21.01
CA LYS A 211 -2.32 -28.95 -21.58
C LYS A 211 -2.86 -27.57 -21.25
N LYS A 212 -4.18 -27.38 -21.07
CA LYS A 212 -4.83 -26.10 -20.72
C LYS A 212 -4.91 -25.81 -19.22
N LEU A 213 -4.90 -26.85 -18.39
CA LEU A 213 -4.86 -26.73 -16.93
C LEU A 213 -3.43 -26.48 -16.46
N MET A 214 -2.53 -27.17 -17.12
CA MET A 214 -1.12 -26.99 -16.94
C MET A 214 -0.74 -25.67 -17.62
N SER A 215 -1.20 -25.29 -18.83
CA SER A 215 -0.98 -23.92 -19.38
C SER A 215 -1.58 -22.78 -18.56
#